data_AF-A0A443Q7B0-F1
#
_entry.id   AF-A0A443Q7B0-F1
#
_cell.length_a   1.000
_cell.length_b   1.000
_cell.length_c   1.000
_cell.angle_alpha   90.00
_cell.angle_beta   90.00
_cell.angle_gamma   90.00
#
_symmetry.space_group_name_H-M   'P 1'
#
loop_
_entity.id
_entity.type
_entity.pdbx_description
1 polymer ?
#
loop_
_entity_poly.entity_id
_entity_poly.type
_entity_poly.pdbx_seq_one_letter_code
_entity_poly.pdbx_strand_id
1 'polypeptide(L)' 'MLIRNLCVTDGLCNGTRLIVNNINRRILNCEILTGDKAGTNVFIPRIKL' A
#
# COMPACT_ATOMS: atom_id res chain seq x y z
N MET A 1 -4.63 6.25 -1.31
CA MET A 1 -5.46 5.44 -0.40
C MET A 1 -5.88 4.18 -1.15
N LEU A 2 -5.93 3.02 -0.48
CA LEU A 2 -6.42 1.77 -1.08
C LEU A 2 -7.95 1.80 -1.26
N ILE A 3 -8.41 1.26 -2.38
CA ILE A 3 -9.84 1.14 -2.76
C ILE A 3 -10.35 -0.31 -2.75
N ARG A 4 -9.44 -1.29 -2.55
CA ARG A 4 -9.75 -2.71 -2.38
C ARG A 4 -8.86 -3.28 -1.27
N ASN A 5 -9.36 -4.30 -0.57
CA ASN A 5 -8.53 -5.05 0.36
C ASN A 5 -7.47 -5.84 -0.43
N LEU A 6 -6.21 -5.65 -0.09
CA LEU A 6 -5.08 -6.42 -0.64
C LEU A 6 -4.62 -7.47 0.37
N CYS A 7 -4.41 -7.05 1.61
CA CYS A 7 -4.07 -7.93 2.73
C CYS A 7 -4.49 -7.28 4.05
N VAL A 8 -5.56 -7.78 4.66
CA VAL A 8 -6.10 -7.18 5.89
C VAL A 8 -5.16 -7.39 7.08
N THR A 9 -4.52 -8.56 7.17
CA THR A 9 -3.58 -8.88 8.26
C THR A 9 -2.31 -8.01 8.24
N ASP A 10 -1.95 -7.49 7.07
CA ASP A 10 -0.78 -6.62 6.89
C ASP A 10 -1.16 -5.13 6.89
N GLY A 11 -2.40 -4.78 7.24
CA GLY A 11 -2.86 -3.39 7.28
C GLY A 11 -3.10 -2.78 5.89
N LEU A 12 -3.22 -3.58 4.83
CA LEU A 12 -3.50 -3.16 3.46
C LEU A 12 -4.99 -3.37 3.11
N CYS A 13 -5.86 -2.66 3.82
CA CYS A 13 -7.31 -2.69 3.66
C CYS A 13 -7.87 -1.41 3.00
N ASN A 14 -9.15 -1.43 2.64
CA ASN A 14 -9.87 -0.25 2.15
C ASN A 14 -9.69 0.94 3.09
N GLY A 15 -9.34 2.10 2.52
CA GLY A 15 -9.14 3.30 3.33
C GLY A 15 -7.70 3.49 3.84
N THR A 16 -6.82 2.48 3.71
CA THR A 16 -5.42 2.61 4.12
C THR A 16 -4.74 3.71 3.32
N ARG A 17 -4.20 4.71 4.02
CA ARG A 17 -3.43 5.79 3.41
C ARG A 17 -1.98 5.35 3.28
N LEU A 18 -1.44 5.58 2.09
CA LEU A 18 -0.09 5.20 1.71
C LEU A 18 0.56 6.42 1.05
N ILE A 19 1.86 6.62 1.29
CA ILE A 19 2.69 7.49 0.46
C ILE A 19 3.50 6.62 -0.51
N VAL A 20 3.62 7.04 -1.76
CA VAL A 20 4.41 6.32 -2.76
C VAL A 20 5.84 6.84 -2.68
N ASN A 21 6.76 5.96 -2.29
CA ASN A 21 8.18 6.28 -2.19
C ASN A 21 8.89 6.09 -3.54
N ASN A 22 8.51 5.06 -4.32
CA ASN A 22 9.06 4.81 -5.66
C ASN A 22 8.07 4.07 -6.57
N ILE A 23 8.12 4.39 -7.88
CA ILE A 23 7.28 3.76 -8.90
C ILE A 23 8.17 2.96 -9.86
N ASN A 24 8.03 1.63 -9.85
CA ASN A 24 8.71 0.74 -10.78
C ASN A 24 7.76 0.27 -11.90
N ARG A 25 8.31 -0.46 -12.88
CA ARG A 25 7.52 -0.97 -14.02
C ARG A 25 6.35 -1.86 -13.60
N ARG A 26 6.51 -2.68 -12.56
CA ARG A 26 5.50 -3.66 -12.09
C ARG A 26 5.14 -3.54 -10.62
N ILE A 27 5.83 -2.69 -9.86
CA ILE A 27 5.72 -2.62 -8.39
C ILE A 27 5.69 -1.14 -7.98
N LEU A 28 4.92 -0.82 -6.95
CA LEU A 28 4.94 0.43 -6.21
C LEU A 28 5.59 0.15 -4.85
N ASN A 29 6.61 0.91 -4.50
CA ASN A 29 7.12 0.95 -3.13
C ASN A 29 6.38 2.06 -2.40
N CYS A 30 5.68 1.70 -1.33
CA CYS A 30 4.85 2.61 -0.56
C CYS A 30 5.10 2.46 0.94
N GLU A 31 4.81 3.49 1.71
CA GLU A 31 4.81 3.43 3.18
C GLU A 31 3.41 3.67 3.72
N ILE A 32 3.02 2.88 4.73
CA ILE A 32 1.72 3.00 5.42
C ILE A 32 1.75 4.24 6.32
N LEU A 33 0.76 5.12 6.16
CA LEU A 33 0.69 6.39 6.90
C LEU A 33 -0.21 6.32 8.15
N THR A 34 -1.04 5.30 8.27
CA THR A 34 -2.11 5.24 9.28
C THR A 34 -2.31 3.84 9.80
N GLY A 35 -2.75 3.71 11.05
CA GLY A 35 -3.05 2.42 11.69
C GLY A 35 -1.86 1.85 12.48
N ASP A 36 -2.03 0.62 12.93
CA ASP A 36 -1.05 -0.16 13.70
C ASP A 36 0.24 -0.45 12.91
N LYS A 37 0.15 -0.49 11.58
CA LYS A 37 1.28 -0.73 10.68
C LYS A 37 1.93 0.54 10.12
N ALA A 38 1.61 1.73 10.66
CA ALA A 38 2.19 2.99 10.19
C ALA A 38 3.73 2.99 10.22
N GLY A 39 4.37 3.60 9.22
CA GLY A 39 5.83 3.58 9.03
C GLY A 39 6.35 2.33 8.30
N THR A 40 5.50 1.34 8.03
CA THR A 40 5.92 0.10 7.35
C THR A 40 6.01 0.31 5.83
N ASN A 41 7.14 -0.08 5.24
CA ASN A 41 7.29 -0.15 3.78
C ASN A 41 6.64 -1.41 3.22
N VAL A 42 5.90 -1.25 2.13
CA VAL A 42 5.15 -2.30 1.44
C VAL A 42 5.36 -2.21 -0.08
N PHE A 43 5.35 -3.36 -0.73
CA PHE A 43 5.48 -3.47 -2.18
C PHE A 43 4.17 -3.92 -2.79
N ILE A 44 3.52 -3.04 -3.55
CA ILE A 44 2.22 -3.30 -4.17
C ILE A 44 2.40 -3.50 -5.67
N PRO A 45 1.98 -4.64 -6.25
CA PRO A 45 1.99 -4.80 -7.70
C PRO A 45 1.18 -3.70 -8.40
N ARG A 46 1.68 -3.20 -9.54
CA ARG A 46 0.91 -2.30 -10.40
C ARG A 46 -0.23 -3.07 -11.05
N ILE A 47 -1.42 -2.96 -10.47
CA ILE A 47 -2.64 -3.52 -11.04
C ILE A 47 -3.09 -2.59 -12.17
N LYS A 48 -3.23 -3.14 -13.38
CA LYS A 48 -3.90 -2.44 -14.48
C LYS A 48 -5.40 -2.42 -14.19
N LEU A 49 -6.03 -1.26 -14.38
CA LEU A 49 -7.48 -1.11 -14.36
C LEU A 49 -8.07 -1.59 -15.68
#